data_AF-A0A914FFJ4-F1
#
_entry.id   AF-A0A914FFJ4-F1
#
_cell.length_a   1.000
_cell.length_b   1.000
_cell.length_c   1.000
_cell.angle_alpha   90.00
_cell.angle_beta   90.00
_cell.angle_gamma   90.00
#
_symmetry.space_group_name_H-M   'P 1'
#
loop_
_entity.id
_entity.type
_entity.pdbx_description
1 polymer ?
#
loop_
_entity_poly.entity_id
_entity_poly.type
_entity_poly.pdbx_seq_one_letter_code
_entity_poly.pdbx_strand_id
1 'polypeptide(L)'
;MSDLKFDPLSSKYQCCCGCHVKTGTVIICSLSIVGSLLLAVVSYPHLFVGICFGTIFALISASPIIGIKQLKPWLFIPFFCLLGLTIAFNAASVVFMAWTSDKFYEYGYTTDQILMITASGAFKTALNVWFFIILQRCYDYVSEMKAQKEFELPK
;
A
#
# COMPACT_ATOMS: atom_id res chain seq x y z
N MET A 1 0.82 -40.66 9.24
CA MET A 1 1.52 -39.36 9.23
C MET A 1 2.28 -39.28 7.93
N SER A 2 1.64 -38.78 6.89
CA SER A 2 2.28 -38.47 5.62
C SER A 2 2.89 -37.09 5.73
N ASP A 3 4.22 -37.02 5.64
CA ASP A 3 4.97 -35.79 5.39
C ASP A 3 4.35 -35.06 4.19
N LEU A 4 3.63 -33.97 4.46
CA LEU A 4 3.26 -32.99 3.45
C LEU A 4 4.55 -32.30 3.00
N LYS A 5 5.25 -32.94 2.05
CA LYS A 5 6.12 -32.24 1.13
C LYS A 5 5.27 -31.14 0.50
N PHE A 6 5.59 -29.90 0.84
CA PHE A 6 5.16 -28.72 0.11
C PHE A 6 5.41 -29.02 -1.38
N ASP A 7 4.38 -29.19 -2.19
CA ASP A 7 4.55 -29.17 -3.64
C ASP A 7 4.82 -27.70 -4.01
N PRO A 8 6.05 -27.32 -4.42
CA PRO A 8 6.39 -25.94 -4.76
C PRO A 8 5.78 -25.49 -6.10
N LEU A 9 4.72 -26.16 -6.56
CA LEU A 9 4.29 -26.27 -7.95
C LEU A 9 2.80 -25.98 -8.16
N SER A 10 2.16 -25.22 -7.27
CA SER A 10 1.09 -24.32 -7.74
C SER A 10 1.77 -23.27 -8.63
N SER A 11 1.71 -23.52 -9.94
CA SER A 11 2.39 -22.78 -11.01
C SER A 11 2.13 -21.26 -11.02
N LYS A 12 1.16 -20.77 -10.23
CA LYS A 12 0.87 -19.35 -10.07
C LYS A 12 1.93 -18.55 -9.30
N TYR A 13 2.75 -19.18 -8.45
CA TYR A 13 3.65 -18.46 -7.53
C TYR A 13 5.14 -18.83 -7.64
N GLN A 14 5.54 -19.53 -8.72
CA GLN A 14 6.91 -20.04 -8.88
C GLN A 14 8.02 -18.97 -8.89
N CYS A 15 7.74 -17.74 -9.30
CA CYS A 15 8.73 -16.65 -9.25
C CYS A 15 8.72 -15.84 -7.94
N CYS A 16 7.76 -16.04 -7.05
CA CYS A 16 7.64 -15.29 -5.80
C CYS A 16 7.34 -16.27 -4.67
N CYS A 17 8.38 -16.91 -4.13
CA CYS A 17 8.27 -17.68 -2.88
C CYS A 17 7.47 -16.85 -1.87
N GLY A 18 6.52 -17.47 -1.14
CA GLY A 18 5.70 -16.74 -0.16
C GLY A 18 6.51 -15.93 0.86
N CYS A 19 7.80 -16.27 1.04
CA CYS A 19 8.77 -15.50 1.80
C CYS A 19 9.10 -14.11 1.19
N HIS A 20 9.28 -14.00 -0.13
CA HIS A 20 9.54 -12.72 -0.80
C HIS A 20 8.32 -11.78 -0.74
N VAL A 21 7.13 -12.32 -0.98
CA VAL A 21 5.88 -11.52 -0.93
C VAL A 21 5.64 -11.00 0.49
N LYS A 22 5.79 -11.88 1.51
CA LYS A 22 5.69 -11.47 2.93
C LYS A 22 6.72 -10.42 3.31
N THR A 23 7.99 -10.64 2.96
CA THR A 23 9.08 -9.71 3.28
C THR A 23 8.86 -8.36 2.61
N GLY A 24 8.48 -8.34 1.33
CA GLY A 24 8.14 -7.13 0.60
C GLY A 24 7.00 -6.36 1.27
N THR A 25 5.90 -7.03 1.62
CA THR A 25 4.78 -6.40 2.34
C THR A 25 5.20 -5.83 3.69
N VAL A 26 5.99 -6.56 4.49
CA VAL A 26 6.47 -6.08 5.78
C VAL A 26 7.32 -4.83 5.62
N ILE A 27 8.29 -4.83 4.69
CA ILE A 27 9.15 -3.67 4.41
C ILE A 27 8.30 -2.45 4.03
N ILE A 28 7.36 -2.61 3.08
CA ILE A 28 6.50 -1.53 2.61
C ILE A 28 5.66 -0.97 3.76
N CYS A 29 4.97 -1.84 4.50
CA CYS A 29 4.14 -1.43 5.64
C CYS A 29 4.97 -0.73 6.73
N SER A 30 6.18 -1.21 7.03
CA SER A 30 7.09 -0.57 7.98
C SER A 30 7.51 0.82 7.52
N LEU A 31 7.85 0.99 6.24
CA LEU A 31 8.18 2.30 5.67
C LEU A 31 6.96 3.24 5.71
N SER A 32 5.75 2.74 5.43
CA SER A 32 4.52 3.53 5.56
C SER A 32 4.25 3.98 6.99
N ILE A 33 4.52 3.13 8.00
CA ILE A 33 4.40 3.48 9.42
C ILE A 33 5.39 4.61 9.75
N VAL A 34 6.67 4.44 9.42
CA VAL A 34 7.70 5.45 9.69
C VAL A 34 7.37 6.78 9.01
N GLY A 35 6.97 6.76 7.74
CA GLY A 35 6.55 7.97 7.03
C GLY A 35 5.33 8.65 7.66
N SER A 36 4.35 7.88 8.13
CA SER A 36 3.16 8.43 8.81
C SER A 36 3.51 9.09 10.14
N LEU A 37 4.45 8.50 10.89
CA LEU A 37 4.94 9.07 12.16
C LEU A 37 5.76 10.35 11.92
N LEU A 38 6.59 10.38 10.87
CA LEU A 38 7.33 11.58 10.50
C LEU A 38 6.38 12.73 10.11
N LEU A 39 5.31 12.43 9.37
CA LEU A 39 4.30 13.42 9.00
C LEU A 39 3.62 14.04 10.25
N ALA A 40 3.36 13.23 11.28
CA ALA A 40 2.82 13.71 12.54
C ALA A 40 3.76 14.73 13.24
N VAL A 41 5.07 14.50 13.18
CA VAL A 41 6.08 15.37 13.81
C VAL A 41 6.25 16.69 13.06
N VAL A 42 6.20 16.67 11.72
CA VAL A 42 6.47 17.86 10.87
C VAL A 42 5.29 18.84 10.81
N SER A 43 4.09 18.44 11.22
CA SER A 43 2.84 19.20 11.03
C SER A 43 2.61 20.41 11.98
N TYR A 44 3.67 21.13 12.39
CA TYR A 44 3.54 22.32 13.24
C TYR A 44 3.00 23.52 12.42
N PRO A 45 1.97 24.30 12.85
CA PRO A 45 1.32 24.35 14.17
C PRO A 45 0.05 23.47 14.32
N HIS A 46 -0.39 22.74 13.29
CA HIS A 46 -1.54 21.84 13.34
C HIS A 46 -1.22 20.47 13.98
N LEU A 47 -0.47 20.50 15.09
CA LEU A 47 0.05 19.32 15.80
C LEU A 47 -1.05 18.29 16.10
N PHE A 48 -2.21 18.73 16.60
CA PHE A 48 -3.29 17.80 16.96
C PHE A 48 -3.82 17.02 15.74
N VAL A 49 -4.11 17.72 14.64
CA VAL A 49 -4.64 17.10 13.42
C VAL A 49 -3.58 16.19 12.78
N GLY A 50 -2.33 16.66 12.72
CA GLY A 50 -1.21 15.87 12.19
C GLY A 50 -0.94 14.59 12.98
N ILE A 51 -0.95 14.67 14.32
CA ILE A 51 -0.78 13.51 15.20
C ILE A 51 -1.92 12.51 15.03
N CYS A 52 -3.17 12.97 15.01
CA CYS A 52 -4.33 12.10 14.83
C CYS A 52 -4.26 11.39 13.46
N PHE A 53 -4.04 12.12 12.37
CA PHE A 53 -3.94 11.54 11.04
C PHE A 53 -2.77 10.57 10.91
N GLY A 54 -1.57 10.97 11.36
CA GLY A 54 -0.37 10.12 11.27
C GLY A 54 -0.51 8.83 12.09
N THR A 55 -1.12 8.90 13.27
CA THR A 55 -1.36 7.72 14.12
C THR A 55 -2.37 6.76 13.49
N ILE A 56 -3.49 7.28 12.96
CA ILE A 56 -4.49 6.45 12.27
C ILE A 56 -3.86 5.77 11.04
N PHE A 57 -3.09 6.50 10.25
CA PHE A 57 -2.39 5.96 9.09
C PHE A 57 -1.38 4.87 9.48
N ALA A 58 -0.64 5.07 10.58
CA ALA A 58 0.29 4.07 11.09
C ALA A 58 -0.44 2.80 11.53
N LEU A 59 -1.59 2.92 12.22
CA LEU A 59 -2.41 1.77 12.64
C LEU A 59 -2.95 1.00 11.44
N ILE A 60 -3.48 1.69 10.43
CA ILE A 60 -3.95 1.05 9.19
C ILE A 60 -2.77 0.37 8.47
N SER A 61 -1.59 1.00 8.45
CA SER A 61 -0.38 0.43 7.84
C SER A 61 0.14 -0.82 8.56
N ALA A 62 -0.16 -0.99 9.84
CA ALA A 62 0.18 -2.19 10.60
C ALA A 62 -0.78 -3.37 10.32
N SER A 63 -1.99 -3.11 9.81
CA SER A 63 -3.02 -4.13 9.65
C SER A 63 -2.63 -5.29 8.70
N PRO A 64 -1.94 -5.06 7.55
CA PRO A 64 -1.48 -6.15 6.70
C PRO A 64 -0.40 -7.01 7.39
N ILE A 65 0.47 -6.42 8.21
CA ILE A 65 1.50 -7.15 8.97
C ILE A 65 0.83 -8.13 9.95
N ILE A 66 -0.21 -7.67 10.65
CA ILE A 66 -1.00 -8.52 11.56
C ILE A 66 -1.76 -9.58 10.74
N GLY A 67 -2.32 -9.20 9.59
CA GLY A 67 -3.00 -10.09 8.64
C GLY A 67 -2.13 -11.25 8.19
N ILE A 68 -0.86 -10.99 7.84
CA ILE A 68 0.13 -12.02 7.50
C ILE A 68 0.39 -12.94 8.70
N LYS A 69 0.67 -12.36 9.87
CA LYS A 69 1.01 -13.14 11.09
C LYS A 69 -0.13 -14.03 11.55
N GLN A 70 -1.38 -13.56 11.46
CA GLN A 70 -2.57 -14.27 11.92
C GLN A 70 -3.26 -15.07 10.81
N LEU A 71 -2.74 -15.06 9.58
CA LEU A 71 -3.40 -15.62 8.39
C LEU A 71 -4.86 -15.12 8.23
N LYS A 72 -5.08 -13.82 8.45
CA LYS A 72 -6.39 -13.17 8.38
C LYS A 72 -6.43 -12.18 7.21
N PRO A 73 -6.93 -12.59 6.02
CA PRO A 73 -6.89 -11.75 4.83
C PRO A 73 -7.75 -10.48 4.96
N TRP A 74 -8.84 -10.52 5.73
CA TRP A 74 -9.71 -9.36 5.95
C TRP A 74 -9.01 -8.16 6.61
N LEU A 75 -7.88 -8.38 7.32
CA LEU A 75 -7.08 -7.31 7.90
C LEU A 75 -6.34 -6.46 6.84
N PHE A 76 -6.30 -6.88 5.58
CA PHE A 76 -5.74 -6.08 4.49
C PHE A 76 -6.74 -5.05 3.93
N ILE A 77 -8.05 -5.26 4.12
CA ILE A 77 -9.11 -4.43 3.53
C ILE A 77 -8.96 -2.94 3.89
N PRO A 78 -8.74 -2.55 5.17
CA PRO A 78 -8.59 -1.13 5.52
C PRO A 78 -7.43 -0.47 4.78
N PHE A 79 -6.32 -1.19 4.63
CA PHE A 79 -5.16 -0.71 3.91
C PHE A 79 -5.43 -0.59 2.40
N PHE A 80 -6.12 -1.55 1.79
CA PHE A 80 -6.53 -1.45 0.39
C PHE A 80 -7.45 -0.26 0.13
N CYS A 81 -8.43 -0.03 1.00
CA CYS A 81 -9.32 1.14 0.88
C CYS A 81 -8.53 2.44 0.93
N LEU A 82 -7.59 2.55 1.89
CA LEU A 82 -6.76 3.74 2.05
C LEU A 82 -5.81 3.97 0.87
N LEU A 83 -5.18 2.90 0.38
CA LEU A 83 -4.30 2.95 -0.77
C LEU A 83 -5.07 3.30 -2.05
N GLY A 84 -6.26 2.71 -2.26
CA GLY A 84 -7.14 3.01 -3.37
C GLY A 84 -7.59 4.47 -3.39
N LEU A 85 -8.00 5.01 -2.24
CA LEU A 85 -8.31 6.44 -2.09
C LEU A 85 -7.11 7.33 -2.41
N THR A 86 -5.92 6.94 -1.95
CA THR A 86 -4.67 7.68 -2.22
C THR A 86 -4.32 7.67 -3.71
N ILE A 87 -4.48 6.54 -4.39
CA ILE A 87 -4.28 6.43 -5.85
C ILE A 87 -5.28 7.34 -6.58
N ALA A 88 -6.56 7.25 -6.25
CA ALA A 88 -7.61 8.04 -6.87
C ALA A 88 -7.38 9.55 -6.68
N PHE A 89 -7.02 9.97 -5.47
CA PHE A 89 -6.73 11.37 -5.17
C PHE A 89 -5.51 11.89 -5.93
N ASN A 90 -4.40 11.15 -5.98
CA ASN A 90 -3.22 11.58 -6.73
C ASN A 90 -3.51 11.62 -8.24
N ALA A 91 -4.23 10.64 -8.79
CA ALA A 91 -4.62 10.63 -10.19
C ALA A 91 -5.52 11.83 -10.55
N ALA A 92 -6.54 12.10 -9.72
CA ALA A 92 -7.41 13.27 -9.89
C ALA A 92 -6.62 14.59 -9.80
N SER A 93 -5.66 14.68 -8.89
CA SER A 93 -4.80 15.86 -8.74
C SER A 93 -3.93 16.09 -9.98
N VAL A 94 -3.36 15.03 -10.57
CA VAL A 94 -2.58 15.12 -11.83
C VAL A 94 -3.47 15.59 -12.98
N VAL A 95 -4.67 15.03 -13.13
CA VAL A 95 -5.62 15.43 -14.18
C VAL A 95 -6.05 16.89 -13.99
N PHE A 96 -6.34 17.29 -12.76
CA PHE A 96 -6.73 18.66 -12.43
C PHE A 96 -5.61 19.66 -12.76
N MET A 97 -4.36 19.34 -12.41
CA MET A 97 -3.18 20.16 -12.72
C MET A 97 -2.96 20.30 -14.23
N ALA A 98 -3.13 19.22 -14.99
CA ALA A 98 -3.04 19.26 -16.44
C ALA A 98 -4.14 20.15 -17.04
N TRP A 99 -5.39 20.01 -16.54
CA TRP A 99 -6.53 20.79 -17.02
C TRP A 99 -6.44 22.28 -16.69
N THR A 100 -5.87 22.64 -15.54
CA THR A 100 -5.74 24.03 -15.08
C THR A 100 -4.35 24.63 -15.36
N SER A 101 -3.55 23.97 -16.19
CA SER A 101 -2.17 24.40 -16.51
C SER A 101 -2.11 25.85 -17.03
N ASP A 102 -3.06 26.26 -17.88
CA ASP A 102 -3.19 27.64 -18.37
C ASP A 102 -3.31 28.67 -17.23
N LYS A 103 -4.02 28.32 -16.15
CA LYS A 103 -4.17 29.18 -14.96
C LYS A 103 -2.92 29.23 -14.10
N PHE A 104 -2.14 28.15 -14.05
CA PHE A 104 -0.86 28.17 -13.34
C PHE A 104 0.13 29.14 -13.97
N TYR A 105 0.12 29.30 -15.29
CA TYR A 105 0.92 30.33 -15.96
C TYR A 105 0.50 31.76 -15.56
N GLU A 106 -0.80 32.02 -15.37
CA GLU A 106 -1.29 33.32 -14.86
C GLU A 106 -0.79 33.59 -13.42
N TYR A 107 -0.55 32.55 -12.62
CA TYR A 107 0.05 32.65 -11.28
C TYR A 107 1.59 32.73 -11.28
N GLY A 108 2.23 32.80 -12.45
CA GLY A 108 3.69 32.95 -12.59
C GLY A 108 4.48 31.65 -12.48
N TYR A 109 3.83 30.48 -12.55
CA TYR A 109 4.56 29.21 -12.63
C TYR A 109 5.20 29.05 -14.01
N THR A 110 6.43 28.54 -14.02
CA THR A 110 7.14 28.19 -15.25
C THR A 110 6.70 26.81 -15.75
N THR A 111 6.86 26.55 -17.06
CA THR A 111 6.57 25.25 -17.67
C THR A 111 7.33 24.12 -16.97
N ASP A 112 8.59 24.33 -16.60
CA ASP A 112 9.42 23.34 -15.91
C ASP A 112 8.85 22.99 -14.52
N GLN A 113 8.33 23.97 -13.78
CA GLN A 113 7.70 23.73 -12.48
C GLN A 113 6.41 22.93 -12.63
N ILE A 114 5.55 23.30 -13.58
CA ILE A 114 4.29 22.57 -13.83
C ILE A 114 4.58 21.13 -14.25
N LEU A 115 5.56 20.93 -15.14
CA LEU A 115 5.99 19.61 -15.57
C LEU A 115 6.55 18.78 -14.41
N MET A 116 7.42 19.36 -13.58
CA MET A 116 8.01 18.69 -12.44
C MET A 116 6.95 18.24 -11.43
N ILE A 117 5.97 19.09 -11.10
CA ILE A 117 4.91 18.72 -10.15
C ILE A 117 4.02 17.62 -10.73
N THR A 118 3.64 17.74 -12.00
CA THR A 118 2.81 16.74 -12.70
C THR A 118 3.53 15.38 -12.78
N ALA A 119 4.81 15.37 -13.15
CA ALA A 119 5.64 14.17 -13.20
C ALA A 119 5.80 13.53 -11.82
N SER A 120 6.03 14.33 -10.77
CA SER A 120 6.09 13.84 -9.39
C SER A 120 4.78 13.18 -8.94
N GLY A 121 3.63 13.79 -9.26
CA GLY A 121 2.32 13.22 -8.99
C GLY A 121 2.06 11.91 -9.73
N ALA A 122 2.45 11.83 -11.01
CA ALA A 122 2.33 10.62 -11.81
C ALA A 122 3.22 9.48 -11.28
N PHE A 123 4.47 9.78 -10.93
CA PHE A 123 5.40 8.82 -10.35
C PHE A 123 4.90 8.27 -9.01
N LYS A 124 4.40 9.15 -8.13
CA LYS A 124 3.79 8.75 -6.85
C LYS A 124 2.57 7.82 -7.06
N THR A 125 1.75 8.12 -8.06
CA THR A 125 0.60 7.28 -8.42
C THR A 125 1.05 5.89 -8.89
N ALA A 126 2.06 5.83 -9.78
CA ALA A 126 2.62 4.57 -10.26
C ALA A 126 3.20 3.71 -9.13
N LEU A 127 3.94 4.31 -8.19
CA LEU A 127 4.44 3.62 -7.00
C LEU A 127 3.31 3.04 -6.15
N ASN A 128 2.24 3.81 -5.91
CA ASN A 128 1.10 3.32 -5.13
C ASN A 128 0.36 2.16 -5.83
N VAL A 129 0.23 2.19 -7.16
CA VAL A 129 -0.33 1.08 -7.94
C VAL A 129 0.57 -0.15 -7.85
N TRP A 130 1.89 0.02 -7.95
CA TRP A 130 2.83 -1.09 -7.78
C TRP A 130 2.73 -1.72 -6.37
N PHE A 131 2.63 -0.90 -5.32
CA PHE A 131 2.39 -1.39 -3.96
C PHE A 131 1.07 -2.14 -3.83
N PHE A 132 0.01 -1.64 -4.46
CA PHE A 132 -1.29 -2.30 -4.47
C PHE A 132 -1.20 -3.71 -5.04
N ILE A 133 -0.50 -3.88 -6.16
CA ILE A 133 -0.30 -5.18 -6.81
C ILE A 133 0.45 -6.16 -5.89
N ILE A 134 1.52 -5.70 -5.21
CA ILE A 134 2.27 -6.54 -4.27
C ILE A 134 1.39 -7.01 -3.11
N LEU A 135 0.62 -6.09 -2.54
CA LEU A 135 -0.28 -6.38 -1.43
C LEU A 135 -1.41 -7.31 -1.83
N GLN A 136 -1.96 -7.14 -3.04
CA GLN A 136 -2.98 -8.03 -3.59
C GLN A 136 -2.45 -9.45 -3.71
N ARG A 137 -1.23 -9.63 -4.24
CA ARG A 137 -0.59 -10.96 -4.27
C ARG A 137 -0.37 -11.55 -2.87
N CYS A 138 -0.02 -10.71 -1.89
CA CYS A 138 0.11 -11.17 -0.51
C CYS A 138 -1.23 -11.58 0.09
N TYR A 139 -2.30 -10.83 -0.19
CA TYR A 139 -3.65 -11.13 0.23
C TYR A 139 -4.13 -12.47 -0.33
N ASP A 140 -3.96 -12.68 -1.64
CA ASP A 140 -4.34 -13.93 -2.32
C ASP A 140 -3.60 -15.12 -1.70
N TYR A 141 -2.28 -14.99 -1.49
CA TYR A 141 -1.48 -16.00 -0.81
C TYR A 141 -1.97 -16.31 0.62
N VAL A 142 -2.26 -15.28 1.42
CA VAL A 142 -2.77 -15.48 2.80
C VAL A 142 -4.16 -16.14 2.78
N SER A 143 -5.00 -15.79 1.82
CA SER A 143 -6.33 -16.38 1.63
C SER A 143 -6.25 -17.87 1.30
N GLU A 144 -5.38 -18.25 0.37
CA GLU A 144 -5.13 -19.65 0.00
C GLU A 144 -4.59 -20.46 1.19
N MET A 145 -3.63 -19.93 1.93
CA MET A 145 -3.06 -20.58 3.12
C MET A 145 -4.10 -20.80 4.23
N LYS A 146 -5.01 -19.84 4.42
CA LYS A 146 -6.11 -19.97 5.37
C LYS A 146 -7.06 -21.10 4.96
N ALA A 147 -7.43 -21.17 3.68
CA ALA A 147 -8.30 -22.21 3.16
C ALA A 147 -7.67 -23.60 3.36
N GLN A 148 -6.39 -23.77 3.02
CA GLN A 148 -5.68 -25.05 3.22
C GLN A 148 -5.70 -25.51 4.69
N LYS A 149 -5.40 -24.60 5.62
CA LYS A 149 -5.42 -24.90 7.06
C LYS A 149 -6.81 -25.33 7.57
N GLU A 150 -7.88 -24.79 6.98
CA GLU A 150 -9.26 -25.16 7.31
C GLU A 150 -9.64 -26.55 6.77
N PHE A 151 -9.04 -27.00 5.67
CA PHE A 151 -9.24 -28.35 5.12
C PHE A 151 -8.48 -29.45 5.87
N GLU A 152 -7.33 -29.14 6.48
CA GLU A 152 -6.47 -30.12 7.17
C GLU A 152 -6.90 -30.41 8.63
N LEU A 153 -7.81 -29.63 9.20
CA LEU A 153 -8.34 -29.89 10.54
C LEU A 153 -9.35 -31.05 10.51
N PRO A 154 -9.09 -32.19 11.19
CA PRO A 154 -10.09 -33.24 11.32
C PRO A 154 -11.31 -32.69 12.06
N LYS A 155 -12.50 -32.88 11.48
CA LYS A 155 -13.80 -32.56 12.11
C LYS A 155 -14.08 -33.47 13.29
#